data_AF-A0A1L8I3V4-F1
#
_entry.id   AF-A0A1L8I3V4-F1
#
_cell.length_a   1.000
_cell.length_b   1.000
_cell.length_c   1.000
_cell.angle_alpha   90.00
_cell.angle_beta   90.00
_cell.angle_gamma   90.00
#
_symmetry.space_group_name_H-M   'P 1'
#
loop_
_entity.id
_entity.type
_entity.pdbx_description
1 polymer ?
#
loop_
_entity_poly.entity_id
_entity_poly.type
_entity_poly.pdbx_seq_one_letter_code
_entity_poly.pdbx_strand_id
1 'polypeptide(L)'
;MGWLNLVGWLSVNVVTGTLTFLSLFGVFGWKQSELLTLVSLAVFSALIIVCSIFGHDTLVKIQTFFAYVFGALTLLVLLILIPQTDWAHLLGMKHGDWLGGFLPAVSIIIAGTSISWSIAAADYSCYQHPDQSSRSVFASVTFGGFIPLFFIMGVGVLISTSVPELASSSNPIDVIRQALPDWMAVPYFITALGGLIPQCIISLKSARVNLETLNIRVSNAVAILIHALIMIGIPVYVLFVSQDFLWNFQLFLATLGIGLAAWAATFLADYARIRNRAGYDPDLLQNPDANRINLKGVISWLAGVV
;
A
#
# COMPACT_ATOMS: atom_id res chain seq x y z
N MET A 1 -10.49 11.82 3.17
CA MET A 1 -9.19 11.25 2.74
C MET A 1 -8.97 9.82 3.23
N GLY A 2 -9.15 9.51 4.52
CA GLY A 2 -8.94 8.13 5.04
C GLY A 2 -9.72 7.03 4.31
N TRP A 3 -11.02 7.23 4.07
CA TRP A 3 -11.83 6.29 3.28
C TRP A 3 -11.29 6.12 1.84
N LEU A 4 -10.99 7.22 1.14
CA LEU A 4 -10.40 7.17 -0.21
C LEU A 4 -9.06 6.42 -0.24
N ASN A 5 -8.23 6.58 0.79
CA ASN A 5 -6.99 5.84 0.95
C ASN A 5 -7.26 4.33 1.03
N LEU A 6 -8.17 3.90 1.90
CA LEU A 6 -8.47 2.48 2.10
C LEU A 6 -9.06 1.82 0.84
N VAL A 7 -10.04 2.46 0.20
CA VAL A 7 -10.66 1.90 -1.01
C VAL A 7 -9.70 1.97 -2.21
N GLY A 8 -8.91 3.03 -2.32
CA GLY A 8 -7.89 3.14 -3.36
C GLY A 8 -6.80 2.07 -3.23
N TRP A 9 -6.29 1.82 -2.02
CA TRP A 9 -5.35 0.72 -1.77
C TRP A 9 -5.96 -0.65 -2.05
N LEU A 10 -7.25 -0.85 -1.73
CA LEU A 10 -7.96 -2.06 -2.12
C LEU A 10 -7.91 -2.25 -3.65
N SER A 11 -8.24 -1.22 -4.43
CA SER A 11 -8.19 -1.28 -5.89
C SER A 11 -6.77 -1.51 -6.42
N VAL A 12 -5.76 -0.81 -5.89
CA VAL A 12 -4.34 -1.03 -6.25
C VAL A 12 -3.93 -2.48 -6.01
N ASN A 13 -4.30 -3.05 -4.86
CA ASN A 13 -3.97 -4.44 -4.54
C ASN A 13 -4.69 -5.44 -5.45
N VAL A 14 -5.93 -5.15 -5.87
CA VAL A 14 -6.65 -5.98 -6.85
C VAL A 14 -5.99 -5.94 -8.23
N VAL A 15 -5.55 -4.77 -8.70
CA VAL A 15 -4.76 -4.67 -9.94
C VAL A 15 -3.45 -5.46 -9.79
N THR A 16 -2.72 -5.21 -8.70
CA THR A 16 -1.44 -5.86 -8.41
C THR A 16 -1.57 -7.38 -8.37
N GLY A 17 -2.58 -7.91 -7.67
CA GLY A 17 -2.85 -9.34 -7.60
C GLY A 17 -3.25 -9.93 -8.95
N THR A 18 -4.03 -9.19 -9.75
CA THR A 18 -4.39 -9.61 -11.12
C THR A 18 -3.15 -9.69 -12.01
N LEU A 19 -2.32 -8.65 -12.02
CA LEU A 19 -1.06 -8.62 -12.78
C LEU A 19 -0.08 -9.68 -12.29
N THR A 20 -0.06 -9.98 -10.99
CA THR A 20 0.75 -11.06 -10.41
C THR A 20 0.29 -12.43 -10.90
N PHE A 21 -1.02 -12.69 -10.98
CA PHE A 21 -1.54 -13.91 -11.61
C PHE A 21 -1.15 -14.02 -13.07
N LEU A 22 -1.27 -12.93 -13.82
CA LEU A 22 -0.85 -12.89 -15.22
C LEU A 22 0.63 -13.23 -15.37
N SER A 23 1.49 -12.63 -14.55
CA SER A 23 2.92 -12.96 -14.53
C SER A 23 3.14 -14.43 -14.16
N LEU A 24 2.42 -14.96 -13.18
CA LEU A 24 2.51 -16.39 -12.83
C LEU A 24 2.12 -17.31 -14.00
N PHE A 25 1.04 -17.01 -14.72
CA PHE A 25 0.67 -17.75 -15.94
C PHE A 25 1.73 -17.62 -17.04
N GLY A 26 2.37 -16.45 -17.15
CA GLY A 26 3.49 -16.21 -18.06
C GLY A 26 4.69 -17.12 -17.79
N VAL A 27 4.96 -17.50 -16.52
CA VAL A 27 6.00 -18.49 -16.18
C VAL A 27 5.71 -19.85 -16.82
N PHE A 28 4.43 -20.21 -16.95
CA PHE A 28 4.00 -21.45 -17.61
C PHE A 28 3.86 -21.31 -19.13
N GLY A 29 4.30 -20.20 -19.72
CA GLY A 29 4.27 -19.96 -21.17
C GLY A 29 2.92 -19.51 -21.73
N TRP A 30 1.97 -19.13 -20.87
CA TRP A 30 0.66 -18.66 -21.33
C TRP A 30 0.80 -17.25 -21.90
N LYS A 31 0.18 -17.01 -23.06
CA LYS A 31 0.16 -15.67 -23.66
C LYS A 31 -0.82 -14.78 -22.92
N GLN A 32 -0.39 -13.56 -22.62
CA GLN A 32 -1.27 -12.54 -22.06
C GLN A 32 -2.37 -12.21 -23.08
N SER A 33 -3.61 -12.17 -22.61
CA SER A 33 -4.80 -11.82 -23.40
C SER A 33 -5.82 -11.16 -22.49
N GLU A 34 -6.73 -10.38 -23.07
CA GLU A 34 -7.82 -9.75 -22.31
C GLU A 34 -8.65 -10.77 -21.53
N LEU A 35 -8.89 -11.94 -22.12
CA LEU A 35 -9.61 -13.03 -21.45
C LEU A 35 -8.85 -13.54 -20.22
N LEU A 36 -7.53 -13.75 -20.34
CA LEU A 36 -6.71 -14.19 -19.22
C LEU A 36 -6.65 -13.13 -18.12
N THR A 37 -6.58 -11.85 -18.49
CA THR A 37 -6.65 -10.71 -17.55
C THR A 37 -7.99 -10.70 -16.81
N LEU A 38 -9.11 -10.89 -17.51
CA LEU A 38 -10.45 -10.92 -16.93
C LEU A 38 -10.62 -12.10 -15.97
N VAL A 39 -10.16 -13.30 -16.38
CA VAL A 39 -10.17 -14.49 -15.54
C VAL A 39 -9.31 -14.29 -14.30
N SER A 40 -8.12 -13.72 -14.44
CA SER A 40 -7.21 -13.43 -13.31
C SER A 40 -7.83 -12.44 -12.33
N LEU A 41 -8.49 -11.40 -12.83
CA LEU A 41 -9.23 -10.43 -12.01
C LEU A 41 -10.37 -11.11 -11.24
N ALA A 42 -11.16 -11.94 -11.93
CA ALA A 42 -12.27 -12.67 -11.34
C ALA A 42 -11.78 -13.64 -10.26
N VAL A 43 -10.72 -14.39 -10.53
CA VAL A 43 -10.12 -15.34 -9.58
C VAL A 43 -9.57 -14.62 -8.36
N PHE A 44 -8.78 -13.55 -8.53
CA PHE A 44 -8.23 -12.80 -7.39
C PHE A 44 -9.33 -12.15 -6.55
N SER A 45 -10.34 -11.56 -7.19
CA SER A 45 -11.49 -10.98 -6.48
C SER A 45 -12.29 -12.04 -5.72
N ALA A 46 -12.51 -13.21 -6.32
CA ALA A 46 -13.16 -14.33 -5.65
C ALA A 46 -12.37 -14.82 -4.44
N LEU A 47 -11.04 -14.90 -4.54
CA LEU A 47 -10.17 -15.27 -3.42
C LEU A 47 -10.29 -14.27 -2.26
N ILE A 48 -10.33 -12.97 -2.52
CA ILE A 48 -10.55 -11.94 -1.48
C ILE A 48 -11.88 -12.19 -0.77
N ILE A 49 -12.96 -12.43 -1.53
CA ILE A 49 -14.30 -12.66 -0.97
C ILE A 49 -14.33 -13.94 -0.14
N VAL A 50 -13.78 -15.05 -0.66
CA VAL A 50 -13.75 -16.33 0.06
C VAL A 50 -12.92 -16.23 1.34
N CYS A 51 -11.73 -15.61 1.26
CA CYS A 51 -10.87 -15.44 2.43
C CYS A 51 -11.44 -14.43 3.44
N SER A 52 -12.39 -13.58 3.05
CA SER A 52 -13.05 -12.65 3.98
C SER A 52 -13.86 -13.36 5.08
N ILE A 53 -14.22 -14.63 4.86
CA ILE A 53 -14.90 -15.53 5.82
C ILE A 53 -13.98 -15.85 7.01
N PHE A 54 -12.66 -15.80 6.83
CA PHE A 54 -11.72 -16.07 7.90
C PHE A 54 -11.76 -14.98 8.99
N GLY A 55 -11.65 -15.42 10.24
CA GLY A 55 -11.52 -14.56 11.41
C GLY A 55 -10.23 -13.74 11.38
N HIS A 56 -10.19 -12.65 12.16
CA HIS A 56 -9.05 -11.73 12.22
C HIS A 56 -7.74 -12.46 12.60
N ASP A 57 -7.76 -13.31 13.63
CA ASP A 57 -6.58 -14.06 14.09
C ASP A 57 -5.98 -14.96 13.01
N THR A 58 -6.84 -15.61 12.21
CA THR A 58 -6.39 -16.47 11.10
C THR A 58 -5.71 -15.62 10.03
N LEU A 59 -6.29 -14.47 9.68
CA LEU A 59 -5.71 -13.55 8.69
C LEU A 59 -4.35 -13.02 9.13
N VAL A 60 -4.22 -12.64 10.41
CA VAL A 60 -2.93 -12.18 10.97
C VAL A 60 -1.87 -13.28 10.91
N LYS A 61 -2.22 -14.53 11.25
CA LYS A 61 -1.28 -15.67 11.14
C LYS A 61 -0.84 -15.93 9.70
N ILE A 62 -1.77 -15.92 8.75
CA ILE A 62 -1.49 -16.10 7.33
C ILE A 62 -0.58 -14.97 6.82
N GLN A 63 -0.91 -13.73 7.13
CA GLN A 63 -0.12 -12.55 6.74
C GLN A 63 1.28 -12.61 7.35
N THR A 64 1.40 -12.99 8.62
CA THR A 64 2.70 -13.13 9.30
C THR A 64 3.56 -14.19 8.63
N PHE A 65 2.98 -15.36 8.32
CA PHE A 65 3.68 -16.42 7.60
C PHE A 65 4.19 -15.95 6.24
N PHE A 66 3.31 -15.37 5.41
CA PHE A 66 3.69 -14.88 4.09
C PHE A 66 4.70 -13.73 4.16
N ALA A 67 4.63 -12.87 5.18
CA ALA A 67 5.63 -11.82 5.39
C ALA A 67 7.03 -12.39 5.65
N TYR A 68 7.16 -13.41 6.52
CA TYR A 68 8.44 -14.06 6.76
C TYR A 68 8.98 -14.79 5.52
N VAL A 69 8.11 -15.53 4.82
CA VAL A 69 8.50 -16.22 3.58
C VAL A 69 8.91 -15.22 2.52
N PHE A 70 8.17 -14.12 2.35
CA PHE A 70 8.48 -13.08 1.37
C PHE A 70 9.81 -12.42 1.70
N GLY A 71 10.04 -12.06 2.97
CA GLY A 71 11.32 -11.51 3.41
C GLY A 71 12.49 -12.45 3.15
N ALA A 72 12.34 -13.75 3.42
CA ALA A 72 13.37 -14.74 3.13
C ALA A 72 13.66 -14.85 1.63
N LEU A 73 12.62 -14.85 0.78
CA LEU A 73 12.78 -14.84 -0.67
C LEU A 73 13.45 -13.55 -1.16
N THR A 74 13.10 -12.38 -0.62
CA THR A 74 13.76 -11.10 -0.93
C THR A 74 15.25 -11.15 -0.60
N LEU A 75 15.63 -11.70 0.56
CA LEU A 75 17.05 -11.86 0.91
C LEU A 75 17.75 -12.83 -0.05
N LEU A 76 17.10 -13.92 -0.44
CA LEU A 76 17.63 -14.87 -1.42
C LEU A 76 17.83 -14.20 -2.79
N VAL A 77 16.88 -13.37 -3.24
CA VAL A 77 17.02 -12.57 -4.46
C VAL A 77 18.26 -11.68 -4.38
N LEU A 78 18.46 -10.99 -3.26
CA LEU A 78 19.64 -10.14 -3.05
C LEU A 78 20.95 -10.93 -3.10
N LEU A 79 20.99 -12.12 -2.48
CA LEU A 79 22.18 -12.99 -2.53
C LEU A 79 22.53 -13.43 -3.96
N ILE A 80 21.53 -13.55 -4.84
CA ILE A 80 21.71 -13.89 -6.26
C ILE A 80 22.11 -12.66 -7.09
N LEU A 81 21.45 -11.52 -6.87
CA LEU A 81 21.65 -10.31 -7.68
C LEU A 81 22.96 -9.60 -7.36
N ILE A 82 23.37 -9.52 -6.09
CA ILE A 82 24.57 -8.77 -5.66
C ILE A 82 25.84 -9.22 -6.43
N PRO A 83 26.13 -10.53 -6.57
CA PRO A 83 27.29 -10.99 -7.34
C PRO A 83 27.16 -10.80 -8.86
N GLN A 84 25.93 -10.73 -9.37
CA GLN A 84 25.64 -10.59 -10.81
C GLN A 84 25.59 -9.12 -11.27
N THR A 85 25.55 -8.18 -10.32
CA THR A 85 25.42 -6.76 -10.60
C THR A 85 26.71 -6.20 -11.22
N ASP A 86 26.58 -5.45 -12.31
CA ASP A 86 27.67 -4.62 -12.82
C ASP A 86 27.84 -3.38 -11.94
N TRP A 87 28.69 -3.52 -10.92
CA TRP A 87 28.98 -2.45 -9.96
C TRP A 87 29.63 -1.22 -10.59
N ALA A 88 30.43 -1.39 -11.64
CA ALA A 88 31.08 -0.28 -12.32
C ALA A 88 30.04 0.56 -13.08
N HIS A 89 29.10 -0.11 -13.76
CA HIS A 89 27.99 0.55 -14.40
C HIS A 89 27.09 1.26 -13.37
N LEU A 90 26.64 0.56 -12.32
CA LEU A 90 25.76 1.10 -11.29
C LEU A 90 26.34 2.36 -10.63
N LEU A 91 27.59 2.30 -10.18
CA LEU A 91 28.26 3.42 -9.52
C LEU A 91 28.62 4.55 -10.51
N GLY A 92 28.68 4.25 -11.80
CA GLY A 92 28.91 5.21 -12.88
C GLY A 92 27.64 5.87 -13.43
N MET A 93 26.44 5.43 -13.01
CA MET A 93 25.18 6.02 -13.46
C MET A 93 25.11 7.50 -13.06
N LYS A 94 24.55 8.33 -13.95
CA LYS A 94 24.35 9.75 -13.65
C LYS A 94 23.32 9.90 -12.54
N HIS A 95 23.60 10.80 -11.60
CA HIS A 95 22.63 11.22 -10.60
C HIS A 95 21.39 11.78 -11.30
N GLY A 96 20.20 11.39 -10.82
CA GLY A 96 18.95 11.98 -11.27
C GLY A 96 18.87 13.46 -10.90
N ASP A 97 18.10 14.24 -11.66
CA ASP A 97 17.83 15.62 -11.31
C ASP A 97 17.19 15.72 -9.92
N TRP A 98 17.62 16.68 -9.11
CA TRP A 98 17.16 16.80 -7.73
C TRP A 98 15.66 17.12 -7.64
N LEU A 99 15.19 18.07 -8.46
CA LEU A 99 13.83 18.60 -8.38
C LEU A 99 12.82 17.79 -9.21
N GLY A 100 13.22 17.31 -10.38
CA GLY A 100 12.39 16.55 -11.31
C GLY A 100 12.50 15.05 -11.17
N GLY A 101 13.53 14.53 -10.48
CA GLY A 101 13.76 13.09 -10.31
C GLY A 101 13.72 12.64 -8.86
N PHE A 102 14.72 13.05 -8.07
CA PHE A 102 14.90 12.55 -6.70
C PHE A 102 13.76 12.94 -5.77
N LEU A 103 13.41 14.23 -5.70
CA LEU A 103 12.39 14.72 -4.77
C LEU A 103 10.98 14.15 -5.05
N PRO A 104 10.50 14.03 -6.31
CA PRO A 104 9.26 13.33 -6.62
C PRO A 104 9.29 11.85 -6.24
N ALA A 105 10.40 11.15 -6.51
CA ALA A 105 10.54 9.74 -6.14
C ALA A 105 10.44 9.53 -4.62
N VAL A 106 11.15 10.35 -3.84
CA VAL A 106 11.06 10.33 -2.36
C VAL A 106 9.64 10.64 -1.90
N SER A 107 8.99 11.63 -2.50
CA SER A 107 7.61 12.00 -2.18
C SER A 107 6.63 10.84 -2.41
N ILE A 108 6.75 10.14 -3.54
CA ILE A 108 5.93 8.98 -3.88
C ILE A 108 6.17 7.83 -2.89
N ILE A 109 7.43 7.57 -2.50
CA ILE A 109 7.76 6.55 -1.50
C ILE A 109 7.14 6.90 -0.15
N ILE A 110 7.28 8.15 0.31
CA ILE A 110 6.69 8.62 1.57
C ILE A 110 5.16 8.53 1.55
N ALA A 111 4.54 8.93 0.42
CA ALA A 111 3.10 8.83 0.22
C ALA A 111 2.62 7.38 0.27
N GLY A 112 3.25 6.50 -0.50
CA GLY A 112 2.89 5.08 -0.62
C GLY A 112 3.18 4.24 0.62
N THR A 113 4.02 4.75 1.52
CA THR A 113 4.38 4.08 2.77
C THR A 113 3.84 4.88 3.95
N SER A 114 4.69 5.64 4.64
CA SER A 114 4.41 6.24 5.95
C SER A 114 3.13 7.08 5.99
N ILE A 115 2.91 7.96 5.01
CA ILE A 115 1.77 8.89 5.04
C ILE A 115 0.44 8.16 4.83
N SER A 116 0.36 7.19 3.91
CA SER A 116 -0.85 6.38 3.69
C SER A 116 -1.26 5.55 4.91
N TRP A 117 -0.32 5.21 5.79
CA TRP A 117 -0.58 4.43 7.01
C TRP A 117 -0.80 5.29 8.26
N SER A 118 -0.51 6.59 8.20
CA SER A 118 -0.67 7.51 9.34
C SER A 118 -2.09 7.51 9.94
N ILE A 119 -3.11 7.30 9.11
CA ILE A 119 -4.52 7.24 9.53
C ILE A 119 -4.83 6.05 10.45
N ALA A 120 -4.04 4.98 10.38
CA ALA A 120 -4.22 3.75 11.15
C ALA A 120 -3.31 3.70 12.39
N ALA A 121 -2.48 4.73 12.63
CA ALA A 121 -1.52 4.72 13.72
C ALA A 121 -2.18 4.53 15.09
N ALA A 122 -3.36 5.13 15.29
CA ALA A 122 -4.13 5.00 16.53
C ALA A 122 -4.68 3.57 16.73
N ASP A 123 -5.08 2.89 15.65
CA ASP A 123 -5.66 1.55 15.67
C ASP A 123 -4.68 0.50 16.20
N TYR A 124 -3.38 0.68 15.96
CA TYR A 124 -2.34 -0.22 16.49
C TYR A 124 -1.82 0.23 17.86
N SER A 125 -1.76 1.54 18.09
CA SER A 125 -1.18 2.11 19.31
C SER A 125 -2.03 1.83 20.56
N CYS A 126 -3.35 1.68 20.42
CA CYS A 126 -4.26 1.39 21.54
C CYS A 126 -4.06 -0.01 22.15
N TYR A 127 -3.43 -0.93 21.42
CA TYR A 127 -3.09 -2.28 21.90
C TYR A 127 -1.70 -2.38 22.54
N GLN A 128 -0.94 -1.29 22.58
CA GLN A 128 0.37 -1.28 23.25
C GLN A 128 0.21 -1.35 24.76
N HIS A 129 1.13 -2.05 25.43
CA HIS A 129 1.13 -2.10 26.89
C HIS A 129 1.40 -0.69 27.45
N PRO A 130 0.63 -0.22 28.46
CA PRO A 130 0.75 1.16 28.97
C PRO A 130 2.15 1.55 29.45
N ASP A 131 2.92 0.58 29.95
CA ASP A 131 4.29 0.81 30.45
C ASP A 131 5.36 0.92 29.34
N GLN A 132 5.00 0.74 28.06
CA GLN A 132 5.94 0.87 26.97
C GLN A 132 6.32 2.34 26.74
N SER A 133 7.62 2.62 26.73
CA SER A 133 8.10 3.97 26.44
C SER A 133 7.81 4.38 24.99
N SER A 134 7.40 5.63 24.77
CA SER A 134 7.12 6.16 23.43
C SER A 134 8.32 6.06 22.49
N ARG A 135 9.55 6.17 23.02
CA ARG A 135 10.79 6.01 22.24
C ARG A 135 10.98 4.59 21.74
N SER A 136 10.64 3.59 22.56
CA SER A 136 10.71 2.17 22.17
C SER A 136 9.70 1.87 21.06
N VAL A 137 8.46 2.34 21.22
CA VAL A 137 7.40 2.18 20.20
C VAL A 137 7.82 2.87 18.90
N PHE A 138 8.29 4.12 18.97
CA PHE A 138 8.77 4.87 17.81
C PHE A 138 9.90 4.12 17.07
N ALA A 139 10.96 3.74 17.79
CA ALA A 139 12.09 3.05 17.17
C ALA A 139 11.68 1.72 16.54
N SER A 140 10.85 0.93 17.23
CA SER A 140 10.37 -0.36 16.73
C SER A 140 9.56 -0.21 15.44
N VAL A 141 8.65 0.76 15.39
CA VAL A 141 7.84 1.02 14.19
C VAL A 141 8.69 1.58 13.06
N THR A 142 9.59 2.53 13.34
CA THR A 142 10.48 3.11 12.33
C THR A 142 11.40 2.06 11.71
N PHE A 143 12.11 1.27 12.50
CA PHE A 143 13.00 0.24 11.97
C PHE A 143 12.24 -0.93 11.36
N GLY A 144 11.09 -1.31 11.93
CA GLY A 144 10.21 -2.34 11.38
C GLY A 144 9.68 -2.00 9.98
N GLY A 145 9.40 -0.72 9.71
CA GLY A 145 9.03 -0.25 8.38
C GLY A 145 10.25 -0.04 7.45
N PHE A 146 11.32 0.57 7.97
CA PHE A 146 12.50 0.92 7.18
C PHE A 146 13.26 -0.31 6.65
N ILE A 147 13.53 -1.31 7.49
CA ILE A 147 14.43 -2.42 7.15
C ILE A 147 13.90 -3.21 5.92
N PRO A 148 12.64 -3.68 5.89
CA PRO A 148 12.13 -4.39 4.71
C PRO A 148 12.12 -3.52 3.45
N LEU A 149 11.71 -2.26 3.57
CA LEU A 149 11.66 -1.32 2.45
C LEU A 149 13.06 -1.07 1.87
N PHE A 150 14.08 -0.92 2.72
CA PHE A 150 15.46 -0.72 2.28
C PHE A 150 15.94 -1.89 1.40
N PHE A 151 15.68 -3.14 1.82
CA PHE A 151 16.06 -4.31 1.05
C PHE A 151 15.26 -4.47 -0.25
N ILE A 152 13.95 -4.25 -0.21
CA ILE A 152 13.09 -4.32 -1.40
C ILE A 152 13.47 -3.24 -2.42
N MET A 153 13.72 -2.01 -1.98
CA MET A 153 14.20 -0.95 -2.84
C MET A 153 15.59 -1.26 -3.40
N GLY A 154 16.47 -1.85 -2.58
CA GLY A 154 17.77 -2.36 -3.02
C GLY A 154 17.65 -3.35 -4.17
N VAL A 155 16.73 -4.32 -4.08
CA VAL A 155 16.42 -5.24 -5.21
C VAL A 155 16.02 -4.46 -6.46
N GLY A 156 15.13 -3.47 -6.33
CA GLY A 156 14.72 -2.62 -7.46
C GLY A 156 15.91 -1.90 -8.13
N VAL A 157 16.83 -1.34 -7.33
CA VAL A 157 18.05 -0.69 -7.82
C VAL A 157 18.94 -1.68 -8.56
N LEU A 158 19.20 -2.87 -7.99
CA LEU A 158 20.03 -3.89 -8.64
C LEU A 158 19.40 -4.44 -9.92
N ILE A 159 18.07 -4.61 -9.98
CA ILE A 159 17.41 -5.05 -11.23
C ILE A 159 17.47 -3.94 -12.29
N SER A 160 17.38 -2.67 -11.89
CA SER A 160 17.38 -1.55 -12.85
C SER A 160 18.66 -1.45 -13.69
N THR A 161 19.79 -1.98 -13.22
CA THR A 161 21.05 -2.02 -14.01
C THR A 161 20.99 -3.02 -15.15
N SER A 162 20.19 -4.08 -14.99
CA SER A 162 20.06 -5.16 -15.96
C SER A 162 18.82 -5.00 -16.85
N VAL A 163 17.83 -4.24 -16.38
CA VAL A 163 16.59 -3.97 -17.10
C VAL A 163 16.31 -2.46 -17.15
N PRO A 164 16.84 -1.75 -18.16
CA PRO A 164 16.73 -0.29 -18.27
C PRO A 164 15.28 0.22 -18.33
N GLU A 165 14.37 -0.58 -18.86
CA GLU A 165 12.94 -0.24 -19.02
C GLU A 165 12.12 -0.43 -17.74
N LEU A 166 12.69 -0.98 -16.65
CA LEU A 166 11.96 -1.27 -15.42
C LEU A 166 11.22 -0.03 -14.88
N ALA A 167 11.88 1.12 -14.87
CA ALA A 167 11.35 2.36 -14.29
C ALA A 167 10.23 2.99 -15.14
N SER A 168 10.15 2.65 -16.43
CA SER A 168 9.13 3.16 -17.38
C SER A 168 8.11 2.10 -17.76
N SER A 169 8.18 0.90 -17.17
CA SER A 169 7.26 -0.18 -17.52
C SER A 169 5.87 0.08 -16.99
N SER A 170 4.87 -0.04 -17.86
CA SER A 170 3.46 -0.01 -17.47
C SER A 170 3.08 -1.13 -16.51
N ASN A 171 3.82 -2.25 -16.52
CA ASN A 171 3.66 -3.38 -15.63
C ASN A 171 5.01 -3.85 -15.05
N PRO A 172 5.49 -3.22 -13.96
CA PRO A 172 6.76 -3.59 -13.33
C PRO A 172 6.75 -5.01 -12.73
N ILE A 173 5.58 -5.60 -12.48
CA ILE A 173 5.45 -6.95 -11.93
C ILE A 173 5.92 -7.99 -12.96
N ASP A 174 5.59 -7.78 -14.24
CA ASP A 174 6.09 -8.67 -15.30
C ASP A 174 7.58 -8.48 -15.56
N VAL A 175 8.10 -7.27 -15.38
CA VAL A 175 9.55 -7.03 -15.46
C VAL A 175 10.28 -7.79 -14.35
N ILE A 176 9.74 -7.77 -13.12
CA ILE A 176 10.28 -8.57 -12.02
C ILE A 176 10.28 -10.06 -12.40
N ARG A 177 9.19 -10.60 -12.97
CA ARG A 177 9.15 -11.99 -13.43
C ARG A 177 10.32 -12.32 -14.37
N GLN A 178 10.60 -11.45 -15.33
CA GLN A 178 11.66 -11.65 -16.32
C GLN A 178 13.06 -11.55 -15.72
N ALA A 179 13.22 -10.80 -14.63
CA ALA A 179 14.49 -10.63 -13.94
C ALA A 179 14.78 -11.74 -12.91
N LEU A 180 13.76 -12.43 -12.41
CA LEU A 180 13.94 -13.52 -11.46
C LEU A 180 14.35 -14.83 -12.15
N PRO A 181 15.16 -15.70 -11.50
CA PRO A 181 15.34 -17.06 -11.96
C PRO A 181 14.00 -17.80 -12.09
N ASP A 182 13.82 -18.58 -13.15
CA ASP A 182 12.55 -19.26 -13.47
C ASP A 182 12.00 -20.09 -12.30
N TRP A 183 12.88 -20.81 -11.60
CA TRP A 183 12.51 -21.64 -10.44
C TRP A 183 12.01 -20.81 -9.25
N MET A 184 12.40 -19.54 -9.16
CA MET A 184 12.08 -18.65 -8.05
C MET A 184 10.83 -17.80 -8.32
N ALA A 185 10.50 -17.55 -9.59
CA ALA A 185 9.32 -16.75 -9.96
C ALA A 185 8.02 -17.31 -9.36
N VAL A 186 7.82 -18.63 -9.43
CA VAL A 186 6.63 -19.31 -8.88
C VAL A 186 6.50 -19.11 -7.36
N PRO A 187 7.46 -19.52 -6.52
CA PRO A 187 7.34 -19.32 -5.07
C PRO A 187 7.25 -17.84 -4.69
N TYR A 188 7.94 -16.94 -5.41
CA TYR A 188 7.87 -15.50 -5.16
C TYR A 188 6.46 -14.93 -5.39
N PHE A 189 5.85 -15.21 -6.55
CA PHE A 189 4.52 -14.69 -6.86
C PHE A 189 3.41 -15.33 -6.04
N ILE A 190 3.51 -16.63 -5.72
CA ILE A 190 2.56 -17.27 -4.79
C ILE A 190 2.64 -16.60 -3.41
N THR A 191 3.85 -16.33 -2.93
CA THR A 191 4.05 -15.66 -1.64
C THR A 191 3.50 -14.23 -1.67
N ALA A 192 3.74 -13.49 -2.76
CA ALA A 192 3.21 -12.15 -2.95
C ALA A 192 1.66 -12.14 -2.94
N LEU A 193 1.02 -13.05 -3.68
CA LEU A 193 -0.44 -13.21 -3.68
C LEU A 193 -0.97 -13.54 -2.28
N GLY A 194 -0.30 -14.44 -1.56
CA GLY A 194 -0.64 -14.80 -0.19
C GLY A 194 -0.57 -13.62 0.79
N GLY A 195 0.39 -12.70 0.60
CA GLY A 195 0.51 -11.47 1.39
C GLY A 195 -0.53 -10.40 1.02
N LEU A 196 -0.93 -10.31 -0.25
CA LEU A 196 -1.88 -9.31 -0.74
C LEU A 196 -3.33 -9.59 -0.29
N ILE A 197 -3.75 -10.85 -0.22
CA ILE A 197 -5.15 -11.20 0.10
C ILE A 197 -5.56 -10.72 1.51
N PRO A 198 -4.82 -10.99 2.60
CA PRO A 198 -5.13 -10.46 3.93
C PRO A 198 -5.23 -8.94 3.94
N GLN A 199 -4.33 -8.26 3.22
CA GLN A 199 -4.32 -6.80 3.10
C GLN A 199 -5.61 -6.27 2.45
N CYS A 200 -6.08 -6.90 1.37
CA CYS A 200 -7.36 -6.56 0.74
C CYS A 200 -8.55 -6.71 1.70
N ILE A 201 -8.54 -7.76 2.52
CA ILE A 201 -9.63 -8.02 3.48
C ILE A 201 -9.65 -6.97 4.59
N ILE A 202 -8.47 -6.58 5.09
CA ILE A 202 -8.36 -5.49 6.08
C ILE A 202 -8.89 -4.20 5.47
N SER A 203 -8.44 -3.82 4.26
CA SER A 203 -8.93 -2.61 3.58
C SER A 203 -10.45 -2.63 3.38
N LEU A 204 -11.02 -3.77 2.98
CA LEU A 204 -12.46 -3.92 2.77
C LEU A 204 -13.25 -3.78 4.08
N LYS A 205 -12.80 -4.44 5.16
CA LYS A 205 -13.44 -4.36 6.49
C LYS A 205 -13.33 -2.94 7.07
N SER A 206 -12.16 -2.31 6.99
CA SER A 206 -11.93 -0.96 7.51
C SER A 206 -12.64 0.12 6.70
N ALA A 207 -12.73 -0.02 5.38
CA ALA A 207 -13.43 0.95 4.54
C ALA A 207 -14.94 0.99 4.83
N ARG A 208 -15.54 -0.16 5.16
CA ARG A 208 -16.93 -0.23 5.65
C ARG A 208 -17.12 0.58 6.93
N VAL A 209 -16.25 0.39 7.93
CA VAL A 209 -16.30 1.15 9.19
C VAL A 209 -16.09 2.65 8.94
N ASN A 210 -15.22 3.01 7.98
CA ASN A 210 -14.96 4.41 7.66
C ASN A 210 -16.16 5.14 6.99
N LEU A 211 -17.11 4.44 6.37
CA LEU A 211 -18.35 5.12 5.93
C LEU A 211 -19.16 5.63 7.12
N GLU A 212 -19.18 4.89 8.23
CA GLU A 212 -19.86 5.31 9.45
C GLU A 212 -19.17 6.51 10.09
N THR A 213 -17.82 6.56 10.05
CA THR A 213 -17.06 7.73 10.56
C THR A 213 -17.25 8.98 9.71
N LEU A 214 -17.67 8.84 8.45
CA LEU A 214 -18.07 9.97 7.59
C LEU A 214 -19.51 10.43 7.85
N ASN A 215 -20.20 9.84 8.84
CA ASN A 215 -21.63 10.02 9.11
C ASN A 215 -22.52 9.67 7.89
N ILE A 216 -22.01 8.84 6.98
CA ILE A 216 -22.75 8.32 5.83
C ILE A 216 -23.44 7.03 6.27
N ARG A 217 -24.68 7.17 6.74
CA ARG A 217 -25.48 6.04 7.24
C ARG A 217 -26.18 5.34 6.08
N VAL A 218 -25.53 4.33 5.51
CA VAL A 218 -26.10 3.45 4.50
C VAL A 218 -26.35 2.06 5.06
N SER A 219 -27.26 1.29 4.45
CA SER A 219 -27.45 -0.10 4.85
C SER A 219 -26.18 -0.91 4.57
N ASN A 220 -25.97 -2.00 5.32
CA ASN A 220 -24.83 -2.89 5.13
C ASN A 220 -24.71 -3.39 3.69
N ALA A 221 -25.83 -3.71 3.04
CA ALA A 221 -25.86 -4.15 1.65
C ALA A 221 -25.37 -3.07 0.68
N VAL A 222 -25.78 -1.81 0.90
CA VAL A 222 -25.36 -0.67 0.06
C VAL A 222 -23.89 -0.37 0.26
N ALA A 223 -23.39 -0.38 1.50
CA ALA A 223 -21.96 -0.22 1.77
C ALA A 223 -21.14 -1.28 1.03
N ILE A 224 -21.51 -2.56 1.13
CA ILE A 224 -20.82 -3.65 0.44
C ILE A 224 -20.85 -3.45 -1.08
N LEU A 225 -22.00 -3.08 -1.63
CA LEU A 225 -22.14 -2.84 -3.07
C LEU A 225 -21.22 -1.71 -3.55
N ILE A 226 -21.16 -0.58 -2.84
CA ILE A 226 -20.27 0.54 -3.20
C ILE A 226 -18.81 0.09 -3.23
N HIS A 227 -18.36 -0.61 -2.19
CA HIS A 227 -16.98 -1.09 -2.14
C HIS A 227 -16.68 -2.12 -3.21
N ALA A 228 -17.61 -3.05 -3.50
CA ALA A 228 -17.46 -4.03 -4.57
C ALA A 228 -17.37 -3.35 -5.95
N LEU A 229 -18.19 -2.33 -6.21
CA LEU A 229 -18.14 -1.56 -7.46
C LEU A 229 -16.80 -0.84 -7.63
N ILE A 230 -16.23 -0.27 -6.57
CA ILE A 230 -14.91 0.40 -6.66
C ILE A 230 -13.78 -0.64 -6.78
N MET A 231 -13.87 -1.73 -6.02
CA MET A 231 -12.94 -2.85 -6.03
C MET A 231 -12.83 -3.50 -7.41
N ILE A 232 -13.88 -3.50 -8.22
CA ILE A 232 -13.87 -4.05 -9.58
C ILE A 232 -13.70 -2.95 -10.63
N GLY A 233 -14.42 -1.84 -10.52
CA GLY A 233 -14.47 -0.78 -11.52
C GLY A 233 -13.14 -0.09 -11.75
N ILE A 234 -12.41 0.27 -10.68
CA ILE A 234 -11.08 0.89 -10.82
C ILE A 234 -10.09 -0.10 -11.46
N PRO A 235 -9.97 -1.36 -11.00
CA PRO A 235 -9.11 -2.32 -11.68
C PRO A 235 -9.49 -2.59 -13.13
N VAL A 236 -10.78 -2.64 -13.47
CA VAL A 236 -11.21 -2.77 -14.87
C VAL A 236 -10.71 -1.59 -15.71
N TYR A 237 -10.87 -0.35 -15.22
CA TYR A 237 -10.35 0.82 -15.90
C TYR A 237 -8.83 0.74 -16.10
N VAL A 238 -8.07 0.41 -15.05
CA VAL A 238 -6.60 0.35 -15.12
C VAL A 238 -6.13 -0.76 -16.05
N LEU A 239 -6.73 -1.94 -15.98
CA LEU A 239 -6.30 -3.12 -16.72
C LEU A 239 -6.71 -3.11 -18.20
N PHE A 240 -7.86 -2.53 -18.54
CA PHE A 240 -8.43 -2.62 -19.90
C PHE A 240 -8.48 -1.29 -20.64
N VAL A 241 -8.57 -0.16 -19.93
CA VAL A 241 -8.71 1.17 -20.56
C VAL A 241 -7.39 1.93 -20.54
N SER A 242 -6.80 2.11 -19.35
CA SER A 242 -5.55 2.85 -19.23
C SER A 242 -4.33 2.02 -19.61
N GLN A 243 -4.34 0.72 -19.31
CA GLN A 243 -3.25 -0.24 -19.57
C GLN A 243 -1.87 0.19 -19.02
N ASP A 244 -1.87 1.11 -18.05
CA ASP A 244 -0.67 1.64 -17.42
C ASP A 244 -0.85 1.67 -15.90
N PHE A 245 -0.50 0.57 -15.26
CA PHE A 245 -0.63 0.46 -13.81
C PHE A 245 0.30 1.42 -13.10
N LEU A 246 1.56 1.52 -13.54
CA LEU A 246 2.56 2.35 -12.87
C LEU A 246 2.14 3.83 -12.85
N TRP A 247 1.69 4.36 -13.99
CA TRP A 247 1.22 5.74 -14.08
C TRP A 247 0.01 6.00 -13.17
N ASN A 248 -1.01 5.13 -13.22
CA ASN A 248 -2.19 5.29 -12.36
C ASN A 248 -1.84 5.17 -10.88
N PHE A 249 -0.91 4.27 -10.53
CA PHE A 249 -0.44 4.11 -9.17
C PHE A 249 0.31 5.35 -8.67
N GLN A 250 1.17 5.95 -9.49
CA GLN A 250 1.86 7.19 -9.16
C GLN A 250 0.90 8.37 -9.00
N LEU A 251 -0.10 8.50 -9.90
CA LEU A 251 -1.15 9.52 -9.78
C LEU A 251 -1.97 9.37 -8.49
N PHE A 252 -2.32 8.12 -8.16
CA PHE A 252 -3.01 7.78 -6.92
C PHE A 252 -2.21 8.22 -5.70
N LEU A 253 -0.91 7.87 -5.64
CA LEU A 253 -0.02 8.23 -4.54
C LEU A 253 0.20 9.74 -4.44
N ALA A 254 0.38 10.43 -5.57
CA ALA A 254 0.55 11.89 -5.58
C ALA A 254 -0.70 12.59 -5.03
N THR A 255 -1.88 12.18 -5.51
CA THR A 255 -3.17 12.79 -5.11
C THR A 255 -3.47 12.55 -3.62
N LEU A 256 -3.32 11.31 -3.15
CA LEU A 256 -3.54 10.99 -1.75
C LEU A 256 -2.48 11.58 -0.83
N GLY A 257 -1.22 11.52 -1.25
CA GLY A 257 -0.06 11.93 -0.48
C GLY A 257 -0.18 13.36 0.02
N ILE A 258 -0.56 14.29 -0.86
CA ILE A 258 -0.74 15.71 -0.52
C ILE A 258 -1.82 15.86 0.57
N GLY A 259 -3.01 15.31 0.34
CA GLY A 259 -4.12 15.46 1.29
C GLY A 259 -3.89 14.77 2.63
N LEU A 260 -3.26 13.60 2.64
CA LEU A 260 -2.92 12.90 3.87
C LEU A 260 -1.73 13.54 4.61
N ALA A 261 -0.75 14.09 3.89
CA ALA A 261 0.35 14.81 4.51
C ALA A 261 -0.14 16.08 5.21
N ALA A 262 -1.01 16.87 4.57
CA ALA A 262 -1.64 18.03 5.17
C ALA A 262 -2.47 17.65 6.42
N TRP A 263 -3.18 16.52 6.35
CA TRP A 263 -3.96 16.00 7.48
C TRP A 263 -3.07 15.58 8.65
N ALA A 264 -2.03 14.78 8.37
CA ALA A 264 -1.07 14.32 9.37
C ALA A 264 -0.33 15.49 10.02
N ALA A 265 0.07 16.50 9.24
CA ALA A 265 0.70 17.71 9.73
C ALA A 265 -0.23 18.52 10.65
N THR A 266 -1.50 18.68 10.26
CA THR A 266 -2.51 19.37 11.08
C THR A 266 -2.72 18.65 12.41
N PHE A 267 -2.87 17.32 12.38
CA PHE A 267 -3.04 16.50 13.58
C PHE A 267 -1.81 16.54 14.49
N LEU A 268 -0.61 16.44 13.91
CA LEU A 268 0.64 16.49 14.66
C LEU A 268 0.86 17.87 15.29
N ALA A 269 0.51 18.95 14.58
CA ALA A 269 0.60 20.31 15.10
C ALA A 269 -0.38 20.55 16.27
N ASP A 270 -1.63 20.08 16.14
CA ASP A 270 -2.64 20.13 17.23
C ASP A 270 -2.14 19.34 18.45
N TYR A 271 -1.63 18.12 18.23
CA TYR A 271 -1.11 17.30 19.31
C TYR A 271 0.09 17.95 20.01
N ALA A 272 1.12 18.35 19.26
CA ALA A 272 2.36 18.87 19.81
C ALA A 272 2.16 20.21 20.55
N ARG A 273 1.25 21.06 20.07
CA ARG A 273 1.02 22.40 20.65
C ARG A 273 -0.06 22.42 21.72
N ILE A 274 -1.09 21.58 21.59
CA ILE A 274 -2.31 21.67 22.41
C ILE A 274 -2.51 20.36 23.18
N ARG A 275 -2.75 19.23 22.49
CA ARG A 275 -3.30 18.02 23.13
C ARG A 275 -2.33 17.28 24.03
N ASN A 276 -1.03 17.33 23.75
CA ASN A 276 -0.02 16.73 24.62
C ASN A 276 0.02 17.38 26.03
N ARG A 277 -0.51 18.61 26.18
CA ARG A 277 -0.59 19.31 27.48
C ARG A 277 -2.01 19.38 28.02
N ALA A 278 -2.96 19.73 27.17
CA ALA A 278 -4.35 19.97 27.55
C ALA A 278 -5.19 18.69 27.62
N GLY A 279 -4.73 17.59 27.03
CA GLY A 279 -5.51 16.37 26.86
C GLY A 279 -6.63 16.50 25.83
N TYR A 280 -7.43 15.44 25.73
CA TYR A 280 -8.64 15.38 24.92
C TYR A 280 -9.87 15.44 25.84
N ASP A 281 -10.88 16.19 25.41
CA ASP A 281 -12.17 16.25 26.11
C ASP A 281 -12.92 14.91 25.91
N PRO A 282 -13.24 14.15 26.96
CA PRO A 282 -13.95 12.88 26.84
C PRO A 282 -15.31 12.99 26.14
N ASP A 283 -16.03 14.11 26.32
CA ASP A 283 -17.35 14.29 25.70
C ASP A 283 -17.22 14.39 24.17
N LEU A 284 -16.19 15.08 23.68
CA LEU A 284 -15.90 15.15 22.23
C LEU A 284 -15.50 13.81 21.61
N LEU A 285 -15.04 12.85 22.42
CA LEU A 285 -14.65 11.51 21.96
C LEU A 285 -15.80 10.49 22.03
N GLN A 286 -16.72 10.66 22.98
CA GLN A 286 -17.77 9.68 23.29
C GLN A 286 -19.15 10.08 22.77
N ASN A 287 -19.41 11.38 22.59
CA ASN A 287 -20.69 11.92 22.21
C ASN A 287 -20.66 12.49 20.78
N PRO A 288 -21.21 11.78 19.78
CA PRO A 288 -21.24 12.26 18.40
C PRO A 288 -21.94 13.61 18.21
N ASP A 289 -22.92 13.93 19.06
CA ASP A 289 -23.70 15.18 18.98
C ASP A 289 -22.93 16.39 19.54
N ALA A 290 -21.92 16.14 20.38
CA ALA A 290 -21.02 17.18 20.90
C ALA A 290 -19.95 17.59 19.86
N ASN A 291 -19.70 16.74 18.86
CA ASN A 291 -18.61 16.91 17.91
C ASN A 291 -18.98 17.87 16.76
N ARG A 292 -18.87 19.17 17.01
CA ARG A 292 -19.08 20.21 15.99
C ARG A 292 -17.92 20.26 15.01
N ILE A 293 -18.23 20.60 13.76
CA ILE A 293 -17.20 20.81 12.71
C ILE A 293 -16.18 21.87 13.17
N ASN A 294 -14.92 21.47 13.29
CA ASN A 294 -13.82 22.37 13.58
C ASN A 294 -13.34 23.07 12.28
N LEU A 295 -13.96 24.20 11.96
CA LEU A 295 -13.61 24.99 10.77
C LEU A 295 -12.13 25.40 10.73
N LYS A 296 -11.51 25.70 11.88
CA LYS A 296 -10.07 26.05 11.91
C LYS A 296 -9.20 24.87 11.48
N GLY A 297 -9.54 23.67 11.92
CA GLY A 297 -8.88 22.43 11.49
C GLY A 297 -9.07 22.19 9.99
N VAL A 298 -10.29 22.35 9.48
CA VAL A 298 -10.58 22.20 8.04
C VAL A 298 -9.83 23.22 7.19
N ILE A 299 -9.80 24.49 7.59
CA ILE A 299 -9.06 25.55 6.87
C ILE A 299 -7.55 25.27 6.91
N SER A 300 -7.02 24.84 8.05
CA SER A 300 -5.60 24.50 8.17
C SER A 300 -5.23 23.33 7.25
N TRP A 301 -6.10 22.32 7.16
CA TRP A 301 -5.93 21.20 6.24
C TRP A 301 -5.96 21.68 4.78
N LEU A 302 -6.97 22.47 4.38
CA LEU A 302 -7.08 23.01 3.02
C LEU A 302 -5.86 23.87 2.64
N ALA A 303 -5.38 24.71 3.57
CA ALA A 303 -4.19 25.52 3.36
C ALA A 303 -2.89 24.70 3.24
N GLY A 304 -2.87 23.46 3.74
CA GLY A 304 -1.76 22.54 3.52
C GLY A 304 -1.87 21.72 2.22
N VAL A 305 -3.06 21.68 1.61
CA VAL A 305 -3.30 20.97 0.33
C VAL A 305 -3.02 21.87 -0.87
N VAL A 306 -3.34 23.16 -0.76
CA VAL A 306 -3.12 24.20 -1.79
C VAL A 306 -1.71 24.74 -1.71
#